data_AF-A0A925YNP5-F1
#
_entry.id   AF-A0A925YNP5-F1
#
_cell.length_a   1.000
_cell.length_b   1.000
_cell.length_c   1.000
_cell.angle_alpha   90.00
_cell.angle_beta   90.00
_cell.angle_gamma   90.00
#
_symmetry.space_group_name_H-M   'P 1'
#
loop_
_entity.id
_entity.type
_entity.pdbx_description
1 polymer ?
#
loop_
_entity_poly.entity_id
_entity_poly.type
_entity_poly.pdbx_seq_one_letter_code
_entity_poly.pdbx_strand_id
1 'polypeptide(L)'
;MANNSITIRASNFLYPTREERKLLSEDYPGLSIFNFKATNIVESILEMGESLVEVHKKDNLYWWDNCLQGRLWNLYQSYINTATHFNRGIADGKKIKYDDTTATTLLQFKFYCETFYYYYFSTRDIILHILNVYFTLGIDEHNVKFKVVNDKMIDAETKNILTVFYDQTKKASKIRNAFAHKFPVNRPDYRTILETAEGNTTLGPKGGNCIKDSELMEDIQDSLKSLSSFMEALQKRLTES
;
A
#
# COMPACT_ATOMS: atom_id res chain seq x y z
N MET A 1 -21.26 18.95 -35.35
CA MET A 1 -20.29 18.63 -34.28
C MET A 1 -20.26 17.12 -34.16
N ALA A 2 -19.11 16.47 -34.35
CA ALA A 2 -19.02 15.02 -34.20
C ALA A 2 -19.29 14.66 -32.73
N ASN A 3 -20.14 13.66 -32.51
CA ASN A 3 -20.51 13.20 -31.19
C ASN A 3 -19.32 12.42 -30.59
N ASN A 4 -18.39 13.14 -29.97
CA ASN A 4 -17.21 12.55 -29.29
C ASN A 4 -17.63 11.98 -27.92
N SER A 5 -18.64 11.12 -27.90
CA SER A 5 -19.07 10.42 -26.69
C SER A 5 -18.28 9.12 -26.53
N ILE A 6 -17.64 8.94 -25.38
CA ILE A 6 -17.00 7.69 -24.98
C ILE A 6 -18.04 6.83 -24.26
N THR A 7 -18.21 5.59 -24.69
CA THR A 7 -19.13 4.65 -24.05
C THR A 7 -18.34 3.57 -23.32
N ILE A 8 -18.34 3.61 -21.99
CA ILE A 8 -17.71 2.57 -21.18
C ILE A 8 -18.65 1.35 -21.16
N ARG A 9 -18.26 0.29 -21.87
CA ARG A 9 -19.02 -0.97 -21.96
C ARG A 9 -18.45 -2.00 -20.99
N ALA A 10 -19.33 -2.83 -20.41
CA ALA A 10 -18.91 -3.95 -19.58
C ALA A 10 -17.91 -4.88 -20.28
N SER A 11 -18.06 -5.07 -21.59
CA SER A 11 -17.14 -5.87 -22.44
C SER A 11 -15.70 -5.35 -22.46
N ASN A 12 -15.47 -4.09 -22.11
CA ASN A 12 -14.15 -3.48 -22.14
C ASN A 12 -13.40 -3.66 -20.81
N PHE A 13 -14.07 -4.14 -19.76
CA PHE A 13 -13.43 -4.46 -18.48
C PHE A 13 -12.75 -5.82 -18.58
N LEU A 14 -11.46 -5.79 -18.90
CA LEU A 14 -10.66 -6.99 -19.08
C LEU A 14 -9.78 -7.23 -17.84
N TYR A 15 -9.88 -8.42 -17.26
CA TYR A 15 -8.95 -8.86 -16.21
C TYR A 15 -7.57 -9.20 -16.78
N PRO A 16 -6.51 -9.22 -15.94
CA PRO A 16 -5.19 -9.69 -16.35
C PRO A 16 -5.22 -11.14 -16.85
N THR A 17 -4.63 -11.38 -18.03
CA THR A 17 -4.47 -12.72 -18.60
C THR A 17 -3.45 -13.53 -17.81
N ARG A 18 -3.36 -14.84 -18.10
CA ARG A 18 -2.39 -15.72 -17.43
C ARG A 18 -0.95 -15.32 -17.77
N GLU A 19 -0.71 -14.92 -19.00
CA GLU A 19 0.60 -14.51 -19.53
C GLU A 19 1.03 -13.18 -18.90
N GLU A 20 0.14 -12.19 -18.84
CA GLU A 20 0.40 -10.90 -18.17
C GLU A 20 0.71 -11.11 -16.69
N ARG A 21 -0.08 -11.96 -16.01
CA ARG A 21 0.15 -12.31 -14.60
C ARG A 21 1.51 -12.94 -14.39
N LYS A 22 1.91 -13.88 -15.27
CA LYS A 22 3.20 -14.55 -15.16
C LYS A 22 4.35 -13.56 -15.27
N LEU A 23 4.33 -12.71 -16.30
CA LEU A 23 5.37 -11.69 -16.51
C LEU A 23 5.47 -10.75 -15.32
N LEU A 24 4.34 -10.19 -14.86
CA LEU A 24 4.32 -9.25 -13.75
C LEU A 24 4.68 -9.90 -12.41
N SER A 25 4.46 -11.20 -12.25
CA SER A 25 4.86 -11.92 -11.03
C SER A 25 6.36 -12.07 -10.89
N GLU A 26 7.11 -12.02 -12.01
CA GLU A 26 8.59 -12.04 -12.00
C GLU A 26 9.16 -10.71 -11.47
N ASP A 27 8.45 -9.60 -11.69
CA ASP A 27 8.82 -8.26 -11.22
C ASP A 27 8.37 -7.96 -9.77
N TYR A 28 7.47 -8.77 -9.21
CA TYR A 28 6.97 -8.56 -7.85
C TYR A 28 7.99 -9.08 -6.83
N PRO A 29 8.42 -8.27 -5.84
CA PRO A 29 9.35 -8.75 -4.83
C PRO A 29 8.71 -9.86 -4.00
N GLY A 30 9.48 -10.90 -3.68
CA GLY A 30 9.02 -12.02 -2.88
C GLY A 30 8.73 -11.64 -1.44
N LEU A 31 7.54 -11.10 -1.16
CA LEU A 31 7.10 -10.80 0.19
C LEU A 31 6.59 -12.07 0.88
N SER A 32 7.16 -12.39 2.04
CA SER A 32 6.77 -13.54 2.86
C SER A 32 6.31 -13.12 4.25
N ILE A 33 5.48 -13.95 4.87
CA ILE A 33 5.12 -13.82 6.29
C ILE A 33 6.30 -14.16 7.21
N PHE A 34 6.15 -13.88 8.51
CA PHE A 34 7.19 -14.11 9.51
C PHE A 34 7.32 -15.58 9.95
N ASN A 35 6.33 -16.41 9.63
CA ASN A 35 6.22 -17.84 9.96
C ASN A 35 6.08 -18.11 11.47
N PHE A 36 5.33 -17.27 12.19
CA PHE A 36 4.97 -17.57 13.57
C PHE A 36 4.12 -18.84 13.62
N LYS A 37 4.46 -19.77 14.52
CA LYS A 37 3.79 -21.08 14.61
C LYS A 37 2.56 -21.00 15.50
N ALA A 38 1.50 -21.69 15.09
CA ALA A 38 0.38 -21.97 15.97
C ALA A 38 0.86 -22.74 17.19
N THR A 39 0.30 -22.43 18.36
CA THR A 39 0.59 -23.13 19.61
C THR A 39 -0.70 -23.75 20.16
N ASN A 40 -0.59 -24.96 20.69
CA ASN A 40 -1.69 -25.58 21.40
C ASN A 40 -1.75 -25.01 22.81
N ILE A 41 -2.69 -24.10 23.05
CA ILE A 41 -2.81 -23.36 24.32
C ILE A 41 -2.85 -24.30 25.53
N VAL A 42 -3.58 -25.40 25.45
CA VAL A 42 -3.75 -26.34 26.57
C VAL A 42 -2.44 -27.06 26.88
N GLU A 43 -1.77 -27.57 25.85
CA GLU A 43 -0.48 -28.26 25.94
C GLU A 43 0.62 -27.31 26.45
N SER A 44 0.68 -26.08 25.92
CA SER A 44 1.66 -25.08 26.34
C SER A 44 1.53 -24.69 27.82
N ILE A 45 0.30 -24.58 28.34
CA ILE A 45 0.06 -24.22 29.74
C ILE A 45 0.24 -25.42 30.67
N LEU A 46 -0.38 -26.56 30.34
CA LEU A 46 -0.48 -27.70 31.26
C LEU A 46 0.73 -28.63 31.19
N GLU A 47 1.34 -28.80 30.01
CA GLU A 47 2.42 -29.76 29.79
C GLU A 47 3.79 -29.07 29.74
N MET A 48 3.89 -27.92 29.08
CA MET A 48 5.15 -27.18 28.93
C MET A 48 5.38 -26.14 30.05
N GLY A 49 4.37 -25.86 30.87
CA GLY A 49 4.46 -24.92 31.99
C GLY A 49 4.69 -23.46 31.57
N GLU A 50 4.31 -23.09 30.34
CA GLU A 50 4.45 -21.72 29.86
C GLU A 50 3.53 -20.76 30.60
N SER A 51 3.97 -19.51 30.77
CA SER A 51 3.12 -18.48 31.37
C SER A 51 1.96 -18.11 30.43
N LEU A 52 0.82 -17.73 31.00
CA LEU A 52 -0.34 -17.24 30.21
C LEU A 52 0.03 -16.07 29.29
N VAL A 53 0.98 -15.23 29.71
CA VAL A 53 1.45 -14.08 28.93
C VAL A 53 2.20 -14.55 27.67
N GLU A 54 3.09 -15.53 27.81
CA GLU A 54 3.85 -16.08 26.68
C GLU A 54 2.96 -16.84 25.70
N VAL A 55 2.02 -17.63 26.21
CA VAL A 55 1.05 -18.37 25.36
C VAL A 55 0.15 -17.39 24.61
N HIS A 56 -0.38 -16.36 25.29
CA HIS A 56 -1.18 -15.30 24.65
C HIS A 56 -0.39 -14.58 23.55
N LYS A 57 0.88 -14.25 23.81
CA LYS A 57 1.76 -13.61 22.83
C LYS A 57 1.96 -14.49 21.59
N LYS A 58 2.30 -15.77 21.75
CA LYS A 58 2.52 -16.70 20.63
C LYS A 58 1.27 -16.89 19.77
N ASP A 59 0.11 -17.09 20.40
CA ASP A 59 -1.16 -17.23 19.70
C ASP A 59 -1.51 -15.96 18.89
N ASN A 60 -1.36 -14.78 19.50
CA ASN A 60 -1.61 -13.51 18.81
C ASN A 60 -0.65 -13.28 17.64
N LEU A 61 0.63 -13.62 17.79
CA LEU A 61 1.60 -13.52 16.70
C LEU A 61 1.20 -14.42 15.52
N TYR A 62 0.77 -15.66 15.77
CA TYR A 62 0.27 -16.56 14.73
C TYR A 62 -0.94 -15.96 13.97
N TRP A 63 -1.93 -15.43 14.69
CA TRP A 63 -3.12 -14.85 14.05
C TRP A 63 -2.80 -13.59 13.24
N TRP A 64 -1.94 -12.71 13.76
CA TRP A 64 -1.52 -11.52 13.01
C TRP A 64 -0.69 -11.88 11.76
N ASP A 65 0.13 -12.94 11.82
CA ASP A 65 0.89 -13.43 10.67
C ASP A 65 -0.02 -14.05 9.58
N ASN A 66 -1.08 -14.75 9.99
CA ASN A 66 -2.13 -15.19 9.08
C ASN A 66 -2.89 -14.00 8.44
N CYS A 67 -3.19 -12.97 9.21
CA CYS A 67 -3.77 -11.74 8.68
C CYS A 67 -2.82 -11.07 7.67
N LEU A 68 -1.51 -11.09 7.95
CA LEU A 68 -0.48 -10.60 7.04
C LEU A 68 -0.48 -11.39 5.74
N GLN A 69 -0.57 -12.72 5.79
CA GLN A 69 -0.64 -13.57 4.59
C GLN A 69 -1.77 -13.13 3.65
N GLY A 70 -2.99 -12.99 4.19
CA GLY A 70 -4.14 -12.54 3.42
C GLY A 70 -3.95 -11.12 2.86
N ARG A 71 -3.29 -10.24 3.61
CA ARG A 71 -3.03 -8.87 3.16
C ARG A 71 -1.97 -8.80 2.06
N LEU A 72 -0.91 -9.59 2.16
CA LEU A 72 0.11 -9.71 1.11
C LEU A 72 -0.49 -10.23 -0.19
N TRP A 73 -1.41 -11.19 -0.12
CA TRP A 73 -2.13 -11.66 -1.31
C TRP A 73 -2.96 -10.55 -1.97
N ASN A 74 -3.69 -9.76 -1.16
CA ASN A 74 -4.46 -8.62 -1.69
C ASN A 74 -3.56 -7.53 -2.30
N LEU A 75 -2.41 -7.25 -1.67
CA LEU A 75 -1.40 -6.34 -2.20
C LEU A 75 -0.87 -6.84 -3.54
N TYR A 76 -0.49 -8.11 -3.63
CA TYR A 76 -0.07 -8.75 -4.87
C TYR A 76 -1.13 -8.62 -5.98
N GLN A 77 -2.39 -8.97 -5.69
CA GLN A 77 -3.46 -8.83 -6.69
C GLN A 77 -3.65 -7.38 -7.13
N SER A 78 -3.60 -6.42 -6.20
CA SER A 78 -3.75 -5.00 -6.54
C SER A 78 -2.60 -4.50 -7.42
N TYR A 79 -1.36 -4.93 -7.17
CA TYR A 79 -0.20 -4.63 -8.01
C TYR A 79 -0.38 -5.21 -9.41
N ILE A 80 -0.69 -6.51 -9.52
CA ILE A 80 -0.87 -7.20 -10.80
C ILE A 80 -1.92 -6.49 -11.65
N ASN A 81 -3.08 -6.13 -11.08
CA ASN A 81 -4.11 -5.41 -11.82
C ASN A 81 -3.62 -4.02 -12.25
N THR A 82 -3.00 -3.26 -11.33
CA THR A 82 -2.49 -1.91 -11.64
C THR A 82 -1.46 -1.94 -12.77
N ALA A 83 -0.43 -2.77 -12.64
CA ALA A 83 0.65 -2.90 -13.61
C ALA A 83 0.14 -3.42 -14.97
N THR A 84 -0.83 -4.34 -14.98
CA THR A 84 -1.46 -4.80 -16.22
C THR A 84 -2.10 -3.65 -16.98
N HIS A 85 -2.94 -2.87 -16.31
CA HIS A 85 -3.65 -1.76 -16.97
C HIS A 85 -2.70 -0.64 -17.38
N PHE A 86 -1.62 -0.42 -16.63
CA PHE A 86 -0.55 0.47 -17.05
C PHE A 86 0.11 -0.01 -18.36
N ASN A 87 0.55 -1.28 -18.39
CA ASN A 87 1.26 -1.89 -19.52
C ASN A 87 0.42 -2.02 -20.79
N ARG A 88 -0.92 -2.08 -20.66
CA ARG A 88 -1.85 -2.09 -21.81
C ARG A 88 -1.93 -0.77 -22.57
N GLY A 89 -1.15 0.25 -22.19
CA GLY A 89 -0.89 1.41 -23.05
C GLY A 89 -1.26 2.75 -22.43
N ILE A 90 -1.19 2.89 -21.11
CA ILE A 90 -1.30 4.20 -20.45
C ILE A 90 0.06 4.90 -20.58
N ALA A 91 0.25 5.61 -21.68
CA ALA A 91 1.46 6.40 -21.92
C ALA A 91 1.17 7.88 -21.65
N ASP A 92 1.82 8.44 -20.63
CA ASP A 92 1.79 9.88 -20.38
C ASP A 92 2.20 10.64 -21.65
N GLY A 93 1.41 11.64 -22.03
CA GLY A 93 1.77 12.59 -23.08
C GLY A 93 1.71 12.09 -24.54
N LYS A 94 1.34 10.83 -24.81
CA LYS A 94 1.02 10.42 -26.19
C LYS A 94 -0.38 10.88 -26.55
N LYS A 95 -0.58 11.33 -27.81
CA LYS A 95 -1.93 11.47 -28.41
C LYS A 95 -2.53 10.08 -28.57
N ILE A 96 -2.91 9.45 -27.47
CA ILE A 96 -3.63 8.18 -27.51
C ILE A 96 -4.98 8.50 -28.15
N LYS A 97 -5.36 7.73 -29.17
CA LYS A 97 -6.71 7.80 -29.73
C LYS A 97 -7.65 7.43 -28.58
N TYR A 98 -8.34 8.42 -28.04
CA TYR A 98 -9.16 8.26 -26.84
C TYR A 98 -10.42 7.49 -27.22
N ASP A 99 -10.29 6.16 -27.30
CA ASP A 99 -11.36 5.23 -27.59
C ASP A 99 -11.90 4.60 -26.30
N ASP A 100 -13.03 3.88 -26.42
CA ASP A 100 -13.73 3.27 -25.29
C ASP A 100 -12.82 2.32 -24.49
N THR A 101 -11.94 1.57 -25.17
CA THR A 101 -11.03 0.60 -24.56
C THR A 101 -9.91 1.28 -23.76
N THR A 102 -9.29 2.31 -24.34
CA THR A 102 -8.26 3.11 -23.67
C THR A 102 -8.84 3.81 -22.45
N ALA A 103 -10.03 4.42 -22.58
CA ALA A 103 -10.71 5.08 -21.48
C ALA A 103 -11.04 4.10 -20.35
N THR A 104 -11.47 2.88 -20.68
CA THR A 104 -11.76 1.83 -19.70
C THR A 104 -10.49 1.35 -19.00
N THR A 105 -9.40 1.14 -19.75
CA THR A 105 -8.10 0.75 -19.22
C THR A 105 -7.54 1.79 -18.25
N LEU A 106 -7.64 3.08 -18.61
CA LEU A 106 -7.24 4.19 -17.74
C LEU A 106 -8.07 4.24 -16.45
N LEU A 107 -9.39 4.04 -16.56
CA LEU A 107 -10.27 4.00 -15.40
C LEU A 107 -9.89 2.85 -14.46
N GLN A 108 -9.64 1.66 -15.01
CA GLN A 108 -9.22 0.49 -14.24
C GLN A 108 -7.86 0.72 -13.57
N PHE A 109 -6.87 1.27 -14.29
CA PHE A 109 -5.58 1.61 -13.70
C PHE A 109 -5.74 2.56 -12.50
N LYS A 110 -6.49 3.65 -12.66
CA LYS A 110 -6.69 4.62 -11.57
C LYS A 110 -7.35 4.01 -10.35
N PHE A 111 -8.36 3.15 -10.56
CA PHE A 111 -9.03 2.42 -9.50
C PHE A 111 -8.09 1.45 -8.76
N TYR A 112 -7.34 0.65 -9.51
CA TYR A 112 -6.43 -0.33 -8.90
C TYR A 112 -5.19 0.33 -8.27
N CYS A 113 -4.74 1.47 -8.79
CA CYS A 113 -3.69 2.28 -8.19
C CYS A 113 -4.09 2.75 -6.78
N GLU A 114 -5.30 3.29 -6.60
CA GLU A 114 -5.82 3.65 -5.27
C GLU A 114 -5.94 2.41 -4.36
N THR A 115 -6.43 1.31 -4.92
CA THR A 115 -6.55 0.02 -4.22
C THR A 115 -5.18 -0.51 -3.76
N PHE A 116 -4.13 -0.34 -4.58
CA PHE A 116 -2.76 -0.69 -4.22
C PHE A 116 -2.31 0.08 -2.99
N TYR A 117 -2.44 1.41 -2.98
CA TYR A 117 -2.01 2.21 -1.84
C TYR A 117 -2.79 1.85 -0.57
N TYR A 118 -4.08 1.55 -0.69
CA TYR A 118 -4.86 1.06 0.43
C TYR A 118 -4.26 -0.24 1.02
N TYR A 119 -4.03 -1.25 0.19
CA TYR A 119 -3.46 -2.52 0.66
C TYR A 119 -2.01 -2.38 1.13
N TYR A 120 -1.21 -1.54 0.49
CA TYR A 120 0.18 -1.28 0.88
C TYR A 120 0.26 -0.76 2.31
N PHE A 121 -0.51 0.28 2.63
CA PHE A 121 -0.53 0.84 3.98
C PHE A 121 -1.23 -0.06 4.99
N SER A 122 -2.23 -0.84 4.57
CA SER A 122 -2.84 -1.86 5.42
C SER A 122 -1.87 -3.00 5.77
N THR A 123 -0.99 -3.43 4.85
CA THR A 123 0.09 -4.39 5.13
C THR A 123 1.04 -3.84 6.19
N ARG A 124 1.48 -2.58 6.04
CA ARG A 124 2.30 -1.92 7.07
C ARG A 124 1.61 -1.95 8.43
N ASP A 125 0.33 -1.61 8.49
CA ASP A 125 -0.39 -1.53 9.76
C ASP A 125 -0.48 -2.91 10.44
N ILE A 126 -0.67 -3.99 9.69
CA ILE A 126 -0.59 -5.36 10.24
C ILE A 126 0.81 -5.67 10.78
N ILE A 127 1.88 -5.29 10.07
CA ILE A 127 3.25 -5.47 10.57
C ILE A 127 3.44 -4.69 11.89
N LEU A 128 2.87 -3.51 12.02
CA LEU A 128 2.91 -2.73 13.27
C LEU A 128 2.18 -3.43 14.43
N HIS A 129 1.07 -4.15 14.16
CA HIS A 129 0.42 -4.99 15.17
C HIS A 129 1.31 -6.16 15.60
N ILE A 130 1.98 -6.81 14.65
CA ILE A 130 2.96 -7.86 14.94
C ILE A 130 4.07 -7.32 15.86
N LEU A 131 4.62 -6.14 15.57
CA LEU A 131 5.65 -5.51 16.41
C LEU A 131 5.11 -5.13 17.79
N ASN A 132 3.86 -4.63 17.88
CA ASN A 132 3.21 -4.32 19.15
C ASN A 132 3.10 -5.55 20.06
N VAL A 133 2.74 -6.72 19.50
CA VAL A 133 2.66 -7.99 20.23
C VAL A 133 4.06 -8.54 20.54
N TYR A 134 4.97 -8.55 19.56
CA TYR A 134 6.31 -9.13 19.70
C TYR A 134 7.15 -8.43 20.77
N PHE A 135 7.11 -7.09 20.80
CA PHE A 135 7.85 -6.28 21.77
C PHE A 135 7.01 -5.91 23.00
N THR A 136 5.79 -6.42 23.12
CA THR A 136 4.88 -6.16 24.25
C THR A 136 4.72 -4.66 24.54
N LEU A 137 4.51 -3.84 23.50
CA LEU A 137 4.48 -2.37 23.62
C LEU A 137 3.22 -1.85 24.34
N GLY A 138 2.23 -2.71 24.56
CA GLY A 138 0.98 -2.39 25.27
C GLY A 138 0.22 -1.25 24.60
N ILE A 139 0.21 -1.20 23.27
CA ILE A 139 -0.62 -0.26 22.50
C ILE A 139 -1.95 -0.96 22.25
N ASP A 140 -3.06 -0.29 22.59
CA ASP A 140 -4.38 -0.79 22.23
C ASP A 140 -4.52 -0.85 20.71
N GLU A 141 -5.19 -1.89 20.22
CA GLU A 141 -5.36 -2.21 18.80
C GLU A 141 -5.78 -0.99 17.96
N HIS A 142 -6.79 -0.22 18.39
CA HIS A 142 -7.27 0.94 17.62
C HIS A 142 -6.26 2.11 17.54
N ASN A 143 -5.23 2.08 18.39
CA ASN A 143 -4.18 3.09 18.47
C ASN A 143 -2.86 2.64 17.86
N VAL A 144 -2.78 1.42 17.32
CA VAL A 144 -1.59 0.96 16.61
C VAL A 144 -1.43 1.77 15.33
N LYS A 145 -0.51 2.74 15.40
CA LYS A 145 -0.15 3.65 14.32
C LYS A 145 1.36 3.77 14.28
N PHE A 146 1.90 4.02 13.10
CA PHE A 146 3.34 4.08 12.86
C PHE A 146 4.08 4.92 13.90
N LYS A 147 3.63 6.16 14.11
CA LYS A 147 4.24 7.09 15.08
C LYS A 147 4.22 6.52 16.51
N VAL A 148 3.09 5.97 16.94
CA VAL A 148 2.91 5.44 18.31
C VAL A 148 3.83 4.25 18.56
N VAL A 149 3.92 3.33 17.58
CA VAL A 149 4.83 2.18 17.65
C VAL A 149 6.28 2.63 17.66
N ASN A 150 6.67 3.56 16.78
CA ASN A 150 8.03 4.07 16.71
C ASN A 150 8.47 4.82 17.99
N ASP A 151 7.55 5.59 18.59
CA ASP A 151 7.81 6.34 19.82
C ASP A 151 8.00 5.40 21.02
N LYS A 152 7.21 4.32 21.10
CA LYS A 152 7.31 3.30 22.15
C LYS A 152 8.39 2.23 21.91
N MET A 153 8.97 2.15 20.71
CA MET A 153 10.00 1.15 20.41
C MET A 153 11.29 1.47 21.18
N ILE A 154 11.67 0.55 22.08
CA ILE A 154 12.90 0.62 22.88
C ILE A 154 14.06 -0.03 22.13
N ASP A 155 13.78 -1.10 21.35
CA ASP A 155 14.79 -1.79 20.55
C ASP A 155 15.36 -0.86 19.48
N ALA A 156 16.63 -0.46 19.65
CA ALA A 156 17.26 0.56 18.82
C ALA A 156 17.36 0.15 17.35
N GLU A 157 17.61 -1.14 17.08
CA GLU A 157 17.72 -1.67 15.73
C GLU A 157 16.36 -1.68 15.03
N THR A 158 15.32 -2.22 15.68
CA THR A 158 13.94 -2.18 15.14
C THR A 158 13.46 -0.76 14.93
N LYS A 159 13.79 0.16 15.84
CA LYS A 159 13.47 1.59 15.69
C LYS A 159 14.16 2.22 14.49
N ASN A 160 15.42 1.85 14.22
CA ASN A 160 16.13 2.30 13.02
C ASN A 160 15.49 1.74 11.75
N ILE A 161 15.15 0.45 11.73
CA ILE A 161 14.45 -0.21 10.61
C ILE A 161 13.12 0.52 10.30
N LEU A 162 12.33 0.82 11.34
CA LEU A 162 11.10 1.61 11.21
C LEU A 162 11.39 2.99 10.61
N THR A 163 12.34 3.74 11.18
CA THR A 163 12.66 5.10 10.74
C THR A 163 13.08 5.14 9.26
N VAL A 164 13.94 4.21 8.83
CA VAL A 164 14.37 4.07 7.44
C VAL A 164 13.16 3.80 6.52
N PHE A 165 12.30 2.86 6.91
CA PHE A 165 11.09 2.56 6.13
C PHE A 165 10.12 3.75 6.05
N TYR A 166 9.95 4.49 7.13
CA TYR A 166 9.13 5.72 7.13
C TYR A 166 9.66 6.75 6.15
N ASP A 167 10.97 6.98 6.15
CA ASP A 167 11.60 7.97 5.29
C ASP A 167 11.48 7.61 3.82
N GLN A 168 11.68 6.33 3.49
CA GLN A 168 11.52 5.83 2.12
C GLN A 168 10.07 5.92 1.62
N THR A 169 9.07 5.83 2.51
CA THR A 169 7.64 5.77 2.13
C THR A 169 6.88 7.09 2.27
N LYS A 170 7.59 8.21 2.49
CA LYS A 170 7.01 9.56 2.60
C LYS A 170 6.19 9.96 1.35
N LYS A 171 6.69 9.64 0.15
CA LYS A 171 6.00 9.97 -1.12
C LYS A 171 4.69 9.19 -1.24
N ALA A 172 4.75 7.87 -1.12
CA ALA A 172 3.57 6.98 -1.09
C ALA A 172 2.52 7.42 -0.06
N SER A 173 2.95 7.84 1.14
CA SER A 173 2.03 8.29 2.21
C SER A 173 1.28 9.56 1.81
N LYS A 174 1.96 10.51 1.16
CA LYS A 174 1.33 11.72 0.62
C LYS A 174 0.33 11.38 -0.48
N ILE A 175 0.67 10.45 -1.39
CA ILE A 175 -0.20 10.01 -2.48
C ILE A 175 -1.47 9.35 -1.93
N ARG A 176 -1.32 8.36 -1.05
CA ARG A 176 -2.46 7.67 -0.39
C ARG A 176 -3.37 8.65 0.33
N ASN A 177 -2.80 9.56 1.11
CA ASN A 177 -3.61 10.55 1.84
C ASN A 177 -4.34 11.51 0.90
N ALA A 178 -3.78 11.76 -0.28
CA ALA A 178 -4.45 12.58 -1.27
C ALA A 178 -5.60 11.84 -1.97
N PHE A 179 -5.50 10.52 -2.19
CA PHE A 179 -6.63 9.71 -2.63
C PHE A 179 -7.76 9.67 -1.59
N ALA A 180 -7.43 9.45 -0.32
CA ALA A 180 -8.43 9.24 0.73
C ALA A 180 -9.09 10.53 1.25
N HIS A 181 -8.39 11.65 1.25
CA HIS A 181 -8.80 12.85 2.01
C HIS A 181 -8.72 14.16 1.23
N LYS A 182 -8.31 14.13 -0.04
CA LYS A 182 -8.16 15.33 -0.87
C LYS A 182 -8.77 15.13 -2.24
N PHE A 183 -8.66 16.17 -3.07
CA PHE A 183 -8.96 16.02 -4.49
C PHE A 183 -7.98 15.02 -5.11
N PRO A 184 -8.45 14.03 -5.89
CA PRO A 184 -7.60 12.95 -6.39
C PRO A 184 -6.38 13.48 -7.14
N VAL A 185 -5.19 13.03 -6.73
CA VAL A 185 -3.91 13.50 -7.30
C VAL A 185 -3.65 13.03 -8.72
N ASN A 186 -4.37 12.02 -9.18
CA ASN A 186 -4.32 11.49 -10.55
C ASN A 186 -5.37 12.13 -11.47
N ARG A 187 -5.98 13.25 -11.06
CA ARG A 187 -6.92 14.02 -11.86
C ARG A 187 -6.51 15.49 -11.87
N PRO A 188 -6.55 16.16 -13.02
CA PRO A 188 -6.32 17.61 -13.08
C PRO A 188 -7.28 18.35 -12.15
N ASP A 189 -6.72 19.16 -11.24
CA ASP A 189 -7.50 20.00 -10.35
C ASP A 189 -7.69 21.39 -10.98
N TYR A 190 -8.85 21.59 -11.61
CA TYR A 190 -9.26 22.86 -12.24
C TYR A 190 -10.18 23.71 -11.36
N ARG A 191 -10.32 23.37 -10.07
CA ARG A 191 -11.13 24.18 -9.15
C ARG A 191 -10.55 25.60 -9.04
N THR A 192 -11.37 26.54 -8.63
CA THR A 192 -10.93 27.94 -8.48
C THR A 192 -10.08 28.13 -7.23
N ILE A 193 -9.10 29.04 -7.30
CA ILE A 193 -8.32 29.54 -6.18
C ILE A 193 -8.57 31.04 -6.02
N LEU A 194 -8.53 31.52 -4.78
CA LEU A 194 -8.52 32.94 -4.47
C LEU A 194 -7.07 33.36 -4.22
N GLU A 195 -6.57 34.29 -5.01
CA GLU A 195 -5.27 34.91 -4.79
C GLU A 195 -5.50 36.31 -4.25
N THR A 196 -4.93 36.61 -3.08
CA THR A 196 -4.99 37.96 -2.50
C THR A 196 -3.60 38.56 -2.55
N ALA A 197 -3.44 39.60 -3.36
CA ALA A 197 -2.21 40.37 -3.48
C ALA A 197 -2.55 41.85 -3.34
N GLU A 198 -1.79 42.57 -2.51
CA GLU A 198 -1.91 44.03 -2.33
C GLU A 198 -3.34 44.53 -2.02
N GLY A 199 -4.10 43.76 -1.24
CA GLY A 199 -5.47 44.12 -0.83
C GLY A 199 -6.56 43.85 -1.88
N ASN A 200 -6.19 43.34 -3.06
CA ASN A 200 -7.13 42.88 -4.07
C ASN A 200 -7.22 41.35 -4.06
N THR A 201 -8.45 40.84 -4.03
CA THR A 201 -8.75 39.41 -4.14
C THR A 201 -9.20 39.09 -5.56
N THR A 202 -8.45 38.22 -6.24
CA THR A 202 -8.78 37.72 -7.58
C THR A 202 -9.17 36.24 -7.51
N LEU A 203 -10.07 35.83 -8.40
CA LEU A 203 -10.48 34.43 -8.58
C LEU A 203 -9.78 33.89 -9.83
N GLY A 204 -8.92 32.89 -9.66
CA GLY A 204 -8.19 32.24 -10.75
C GLY A 204 -8.50 30.74 -10.84
N PRO A 205 -8.32 30.11 -12.00
CA PRO A 205 -8.34 28.65 -12.09
C PRO A 205 -7.06 28.06 -11.49
N LYS A 206 -7.18 26.94 -10.77
CA LYS A 206 -6.01 26.15 -10.40
C LYS A 206 -5.41 25.52 -11.66
N GLY A 207 -4.07 25.44 -11.70
CA GLY A 207 -3.30 25.08 -12.91
C GLY A 207 -3.50 23.67 -13.47
N GLY A 208 -4.43 22.86 -12.96
CA GLY A 208 -4.72 21.54 -13.52
C GLY A 208 -3.62 20.50 -13.31
N ASN A 209 -2.66 20.75 -12.41
CA ASN A 209 -1.56 19.82 -12.15
C ASN A 209 -2.08 18.52 -11.53
N CYS A 210 -1.58 17.39 -12.03
CA CYS A 210 -1.79 16.06 -11.48
C CYS A 210 -0.49 15.25 -11.57
N ILE A 211 -0.37 14.24 -10.71
CA ILE A 211 0.72 13.25 -10.80
C ILE A 211 0.48 12.42 -12.06
N LYS A 212 1.55 12.20 -12.83
CA LYS A 212 1.51 11.39 -14.04
C LYS A 212 1.31 9.91 -13.72
N ASP A 213 0.73 9.17 -14.65
CA ASP A 213 0.43 7.75 -14.42
C ASP A 213 1.74 6.93 -14.31
N SER A 214 2.80 7.30 -15.06
CA SER A 214 4.14 6.71 -14.91
C SER A 214 4.78 7.01 -13.56
N GLU A 215 4.63 8.23 -13.04
CA GLU A 215 5.16 8.62 -11.72
C GLU A 215 4.47 7.86 -10.57
N LEU A 216 3.20 7.49 -10.75
CA LEU A 216 2.48 6.60 -9.83
C LEU A 216 3.02 5.18 -9.94
N MET A 217 3.21 4.65 -11.15
CA MET A 217 3.71 3.29 -11.33
C MET A 217 5.14 3.12 -10.79
N GLU A 218 6.01 4.12 -10.98
CA GLU A 218 7.35 4.16 -10.39
C GLU A 218 7.30 4.15 -8.85
N ASP A 219 6.43 4.98 -8.25
CA ASP A 219 6.25 5.01 -6.80
C ASP A 219 5.72 3.67 -6.24
N ILE A 220 4.83 3.00 -6.97
CA ILE A 220 4.34 1.65 -6.62
C ILE A 220 5.49 0.65 -6.57
N GLN A 221 6.35 0.64 -7.59
CA GLN A 221 7.50 -0.27 -7.66
C GLN A 221 8.50 0.02 -6.54
N ASP A 222 8.82 1.28 -6.29
CA ASP A 222 9.75 1.66 -5.23
C ASP A 222 9.16 1.36 -3.84
N SER A 223 7.86 1.58 -3.65
CA SER A 223 7.15 1.23 -2.42
C SER A 223 7.23 -0.26 -2.12
N LEU A 224 7.06 -1.12 -3.14
CA LEU A 224 7.18 -2.57 -3.00
C LEU A 224 8.61 -3.00 -2.66
N LYS A 225 9.63 -2.40 -3.27
CA LYS A 225 11.04 -2.65 -2.91
C LYS A 225 11.31 -2.27 -1.46
N SER A 226 10.88 -1.07 -1.04
CA SER A 226 11.01 -0.62 0.35
C SER A 226 10.30 -1.54 1.34
N LEU A 227 9.13 -2.06 0.99
CA LEU A 227 8.41 -3.03 1.83
C LEU A 227 9.16 -4.37 1.90
N SER A 228 9.72 -4.87 0.79
CA SER A 228 10.55 -6.08 0.79
C SER A 228 11.74 -5.93 1.72
N SER A 229 12.53 -4.86 1.56
CA SER A 229 13.70 -4.62 2.41
C SER A 229 13.32 -4.43 3.88
N PHE A 230 12.19 -3.77 4.17
CA PHE A 230 11.66 -3.64 5.52
C PHE A 230 11.29 -4.98 6.14
N MET A 231 10.55 -5.82 5.40
CA MET A 231 10.16 -7.15 5.87
C MET A 231 11.36 -8.08 6.06
N GLU A 232 12.34 -8.06 5.14
CA GLU A 232 13.58 -8.82 5.27
C GLU A 232 14.40 -8.41 6.50
N ALA A 233 14.52 -7.11 6.75
CA ALA A 233 15.22 -6.59 7.92
C ALA A 233 14.52 -7.00 9.22
N LEU A 234 13.19 -6.89 9.26
CA LEU A 234 12.41 -7.36 10.41
C LEU A 234 12.49 -8.88 10.57
N GLN A 235 12.43 -9.66 9.48
CA GLN A 235 12.52 -11.12 9.56
C GLN A 235 13.78 -11.54 10.30
N LYS A 236 14.94 -11.02 9.88
CA LYS A 236 16.24 -11.29 10.52
C LYS A 236 16.18 -10.98 12.02
N ARG A 237 15.70 -9.78 12.36
CA ARG A 237 15.58 -9.33 13.75
C ARG A 237 14.66 -10.20 14.60
N LEU A 238 13.54 -10.68 14.03
CA LEU A 238 12.51 -11.44 14.74
C LEU A 238 12.83 -12.93 14.87
N THR A 239 13.68 -13.49 13.98
CA THR A 239 14.13 -14.89 14.04
C THR A 239 15.42 -15.11 14.82
N GLU A 240 16.21 -14.06 15.05
CA GLU A 240 17.46 -14.12 15.83
C GLU A 240 17.28 -13.87 17.34
N SER A 241 16.04 -13.72 17.82
CA SER A 241 15.71 -13.59 19.26
C SER A 241 15.03 -14.84 19.79
#